data_AF-A0A516GKV4-F1
#
_entry.id   AF-A0A516GKV4-F1
#
_cell.length_a   1.000
_cell.length_b   1.000
_cell.length_c   1.000
_cell.angle_alpha   90.00
_cell.angle_beta   90.00
_cell.angle_gamma   90.00
#
_symmetry.space_group_name_H-M   'P 1'
#
loop_
_entity.id
_entity.type
_entity.pdbx_description
1 polymer ?
#
loop_
_entity_poly.entity_id
_entity_poly.type
_entity_poly.pdbx_seq_one_letter_code
_entity_poly.pdbx_strand_id
1 'polypeptide(L)'
;MYKVTTRFIDAGDDRRLYEVGDMYPRQGLTPSQERIKQLAGDNRFGKVYIELDEDLNEWTVKELKDLADRRGLEGYSGLKKAELVELLSDVK
;
A
#
# COMPACT_ATOMS: atom_id res chain seq x y z
N MET A 1 -1.23 -1.55 -2.91
CA MET A 1 -0.79 -2.57 -1.95
C MET A 1 0.63 -2.38 -1.49
N TYR A 2 0.91 -3.02 -0.39
CA TYR A 2 2.22 -3.21 0.17
C TYR A 2 2.44 -4.71 0.24
N LYS A 3 3.68 -5.13 0.12
CA LYS A 3 4.08 -6.50 0.36
C LYS A 3 4.54 -6.63 1.80
N VAL A 4 4.06 -7.65 2.49
CA VAL A 4 4.49 -7.93 3.86
C VAL A 4 5.91 -8.50 3.82
N THR A 5 6.82 -7.85 4.54
CA THR A 5 8.24 -8.22 4.59
C THR A 5 8.63 -8.80 5.94
N THR A 6 7.89 -8.46 6.99
CA THR A 6 8.00 -9.07 8.31
C THR A 6 6.63 -9.51 8.79
N ARG A 7 6.49 -10.76 9.24
CA ARG A 7 5.21 -11.27 9.77
C ARG A 7 4.68 -10.36 10.89
N PHE A 8 3.38 -10.10 10.90
CA PHE A 8 2.73 -9.35 11.98
C PHE A 8 1.26 -9.70 12.15
N ILE A 9 0.72 -9.36 13.31
CA ILE A 9 -0.71 -9.44 13.61
C ILE A 9 -1.26 -8.02 13.58
N ASP A 10 -2.22 -7.75 12.70
CA ASP A 10 -2.84 -6.43 12.58
C ASP A 10 -4.06 -6.32 13.50
N ALA A 11 -3.91 -5.58 14.61
CA ALA A 11 -5.04 -5.30 15.50
C ALA A 11 -6.12 -4.43 14.83
N GLY A 12 -5.78 -3.68 13.77
CA GLY A 12 -6.72 -2.90 12.97
C GLY A 12 -7.50 -3.73 11.94
N ASP A 13 -7.20 -5.02 11.82
CA ASP A 13 -7.83 -5.95 10.89
C ASP A 13 -8.20 -7.26 11.61
N ASP A 14 -9.00 -7.17 12.68
CA ASP A 14 -9.52 -8.34 13.43
C ASP A 14 -8.43 -9.31 13.92
N ARG A 15 -7.24 -8.79 14.26
CA ARG A 15 -6.06 -9.59 14.62
C ARG A 15 -5.65 -10.59 13.53
N ARG A 16 -5.84 -10.23 12.27
CA ARG A 16 -5.36 -11.01 11.13
C ARG A 16 -3.85 -11.13 11.17
N LEU A 17 -3.37 -12.36 11.01
CA LEU A 17 -1.97 -12.66 10.77
C LEU A 17 -1.65 -12.42 9.29
N TYR A 18 -0.63 -11.63 9.03
CA TYR A 18 -0.03 -11.47 7.72
C TYR A 18 1.34 -12.15 7.71
N GLU A 19 1.55 -13.04 6.74
CA GLU A 19 2.80 -13.76 6.51
C GLU A 19 3.69 -13.01 5.52
N VAL A 20 4.99 -13.31 5.53
CA VAL A 20 5.94 -12.69 4.60
C VAL A 20 5.57 -13.07 3.17
N GLY A 21 5.46 -12.07 2.30
CA GLY A 21 5.01 -12.21 0.92
C GLY A 21 3.53 -11.92 0.70
N ASP A 22 2.71 -11.84 1.77
CA ASP A 22 1.31 -11.47 1.64
C ASP A 22 1.14 -10.04 1.12
N MET A 23 0.00 -9.81 0.45
CA MET A 23 -0.44 -8.48 0.06
C MET A 23 -1.23 -7.81 1.19
N TYR A 24 -0.84 -6.59 1.52
CA TYR A 24 -1.49 -5.75 2.52
C TYR A 24 -1.97 -4.43 1.89
N PRO A 25 -3.16 -3.92 2.26
CA PRO A 25 -4.19 -4.56 3.06
C PRO A 25 -4.91 -5.68 2.30
N ARG A 26 -5.67 -6.53 3.01
CA ARG A 26 -6.61 -7.45 2.35
C ARG A 26 -7.67 -6.69 1.55
N GLN A 27 -8.22 -7.34 0.53
CA GLN A 27 -9.31 -6.77 -0.27
C GLN A 27 -10.49 -6.35 0.62
N GLY A 28 -10.98 -5.13 0.40
CA GLY A 28 -12.11 -4.56 1.16
C GLY A 28 -11.71 -3.87 2.46
N LEU A 29 -10.43 -3.90 2.86
CA LEU A 29 -9.90 -3.13 3.99
C LEU A 29 -9.14 -1.90 3.48
N THR A 30 -9.47 -0.72 4.02
CA THR A 30 -8.74 0.52 3.77
C THR A 30 -8.05 0.97 5.07
N PRO A 31 -6.77 0.65 5.28
CA PRO A 31 -6.02 1.10 6.44
C PRO A 31 -5.79 2.61 6.35
N SER A 32 -5.75 3.28 7.50
CA SER A 32 -5.40 4.70 7.57
C SER A 32 -3.95 4.95 7.14
N GLN A 33 -3.66 6.17 6.71
CA GLN A 33 -2.28 6.57 6.37
C GLN A 33 -1.33 6.38 7.57
N GLU A 34 -1.77 6.70 8.78
CA GLU A 34 -0.99 6.46 10.00
C GLU A 34 -0.68 4.98 10.20
N ARG A 35 -1.63 4.08 9.90
CA ARG A 35 -1.40 2.65 10.02
C ARG A 35 -0.35 2.17 9.02
N ILE A 36 -0.41 2.65 7.79
CA ILE A 36 0.62 2.39 6.78
C ILE A 36 1.98 2.89 7.27
N LYS A 37 2.06 4.14 7.74
CA LYS A 37 3.33 4.75 8.18
C LYS A 37 3.98 3.93 9.31
N GLN A 38 3.18 3.52 10.29
CA GLN A 38 3.63 2.64 11.37
C GLN A 38 4.16 1.32 10.82
N LEU A 39 3.44 0.66 9.91
CA LEU A 39 3.88 -0.62 9.34
C LEU A 39 5.09 -0.48 8.40
N ALA A 40 5.25 0.67 7.76
CA ALA A 40 6.37 1.00 6.87
C ALA A 40 7.66 1.41 7.60
N GLY A 41 7.68 1.36 8.94
CA GLY A 41 8.89 1.58 9.73
C GLY A 41 8.80 2.71 10.76
N ASP A 42 7.77 3.54 10.73
CA ASP A 42 7.54 4.63 11.71
C ASP A 42 6.87 4.09 12.98
N ASN A 43 7.50 3.09 13.60
CA ASN A 43 7.01 2.45 14.81
C ASN A 43 8.11 2.34 15.87
N ARG A 44 7.69 2.16 17.12
CA ARG A 44 8.58 2.03 18.28
C ARG A 44 9.57 0.87 18.22
N PHE A 45 9.36 -0.10 17.33
CA PHE A 45 10.24 -1.25 17.18
C PHE A 45 11.33 -1.03 16.13
N GLY A 46 11.25 0.06 15.34
CA GLY A 46 12.18 0.34 14.25
C GLY A 46 12.18 -0.77 13.18
N LYS A 47 11.06 -1.47 12.99
CA LYS A 47 10.92 -2.58 12.05
C LYS A 47 10.01 -2.22 10.89
N VAL A 48 10.42 -2.57 9.68
CA VAL A 48 9.56 -2.51 8.50
C VAL A 48 8.75 -3.82 8.42
N TYR A 49 7.43 -3.70 8.46
CA TYR A 49 6.49 -4.83 8.33
C TYR A 49 5.94 -4.96 6.93
N ILE A 50 5.78 -3.83 6.23
CA ILE A 50 5.28 -3.77 4.86
C ILE A 50 6.16 -2.82 4.04
N GLU A 51 6.35 -3.14 2.77
CA GLU A 51 7.03 -2.28 1.78
C GLU A 51 6.12 -2.03 0.59
N LEU A 52 6.29 -0.89 -0.08
CA LEU A 52 5.49 -0.60 -1.27
C LEU A 52 5.81 -1.65 -2.33
N ASP A 53 4.78 -2.30 -2.87
CA ASP A 53 4.98 -3.29 -3.92
C ASP A 53 5.26 -2.54 -5.23
N GLU A 54 6.48 -2.69 -5.76
CA GLU A 54 6.96 -1.96 -6.94
C GLU A 54 6.30 -2.42 -8.25
N ASP A 55 5.68 -3.61 -8.25
CA ASP A 55 4.92 -4.16 -9.38
C ASP A 55 3.50 -3.58 -9.47
N LEU A 56 3.44 -2.27 -9.66
CA LEU A 56 2.19 -1.52 -9.88
C LEU A 56 1.37 -2.03 -11.08
N ASN A 57 2.02 -2.75 -12.01
CA ASN A 57 1.36 -3.37 -13.16
C ASN A 57 0.34 -4.45 -12.78
N GLU A 58 0.48 -5.12 -11.64
CA GLU A 58 -0.47 -6.14 -11.19
C GLU A 58 -1.68 -5.55 -10.47
N TRP A 59 -1.63 -4.25 -10.14
CA TRP A 59 -2.67 -3.61 -9.37
C TRP A 59 -3.89 -3.26 -10.22
N THR A 60 -5.05 -3.15 -9.59
CA THR A 60 -6.27 -2.67 -10.24
C THR A 60 -6.25 -1.15 -10.38
N VAL A 61 -7.01 -0.62 -11.34
CA VAL A 61 -7.17 0.84 -11.52
C VAL A 61 -7.65 1.51 -10.23
N LYS A 62 -8.51 0.83 -9.46
CA LYS A 62 -9.00 1.35 -8.17
C LYS A 62 -7.85 1.53 -7.17
N GLU A 63 -6.97 0.54 -7.05
CA GLU A 63 -5.85 0.57 -6.11
C GLU A 63 -4.79 1.59 -6.50
N LEU A 64 -4.54 1.75 -7.81
CA LEU A 64 -3.63 2.80 -8.30
C LEU A 64 -4.19 4.19 -8.01
N LYS A 65 -5.50 4.41 -8.19
CA LYS A 65 -6.14 5.68 -7.84
C LYS A 65 -6.09 5.97 -6.33
N ASP A 66 -6.31 4.95 -5.51
CA ASP A 66 -6.19 5.06 -4.05
C ASP A 66 -4.75 5.39 -3.63
N LEU A 67 -3.75 4.83 -4.32
CA LEU A 67 -2.35 5.20 -4.08
C LEU A 67 -2.05 6.64 -4.51
N ALA A 68 -2.58 7.08 -5.65
CA ALA A 68 -2.43 8.46 -6.13
C ALA A 68 -3.04 9.47 -5.14
N ASP A 69 -4.22 9.17 -4.61
CA ASP A 69 -4.88 9.95 -3.56
C ASP A 69 -4.02 10.04 -2.30
N ARG A 70 -3.49 8.89 -1.84
CA ARG A 70 -2.60 8.84 -0.66
C ARG A 70 -1.32 9.63 -0.85
N ARG A 71 -0.81 9.71 -2.07
CA ARG A 71 0.37 10.53 -2.43
C ARG A 71 0.02 11.99 -2.65
N GLY A 72 -1.25 12.37 -2.57
CA GLY A 72 -1.72 13.74 -2.82
C GLY A 72 -1.57 14.15 -4.29
N LEU A 73 -1.56 13.19 -5.22
CA LEU A 73 -1.51 13.47 -6.65
C LEU A 73 -2.89 13.94 -7.12
N GLU A 74 -2.92 14.90 -8.03
CA GLU A 74 -4.15 15.39 -8.66
C GLU A 74 -4.20 14.98 -10.14
N GLY A 75 -5.38 15.06 -10.77
CA GLY A 75 -5.54 14.75 -12.20
C GLY A 75 -5.55 13.26 -12.57
N TYR A 76 -5.40 12.36 -11.61
CA TYR A 76 -5.39 10.91 -11.85
C TYR A 76 -6.77 10.31 -12.20
N SER A 77 -7.85 11.03 -11.92
CA SER A 77 -9.23 10.51 -12.02
C SER A 77 -9.61 10.02 -13.42
N GLY A 78 -9.09 10.67 -14.46
CA GLY A 78 -9.33 10.34 -15.88
C GLY A 78 -8.27 9.44 -16.51
N LEU A 79 -7.22 9.08 -15.78
CA LEU A 79 -6.11 8.30 -16.31
C LEU A 79 -6.47 6.82 -16.48
N LYS A 80 -5.89 6.21 -17.51
CA LYS A 80 -5.96 4.76 -17.76
C LYS A 80 -4.94 4.02 -16.87
N LYS A 81 -5.06 2.69 -16.77
CA LYS A 81 -4.16 1.87 -15.94
C LYS A 81 -2.67 2.16 -16.23
N ALA A 82 -2.26 2.16 -17.49
CA ALA A 82 -0.87 2.41 -17.88
C ALA A 82 -0.38 3.79 -17.42
N GLU A 83 -1.15 4.84 -17.70
CA GLU A 83 -0.85 6.23 -17.28
C GLU A 83 -0.76 6.37 -15.76
N LEU A 84 -1.64 5.69 -15.01
CA LEU A 84 -1.59 5.68 -13.55
C LEU A 84 -0.31 5.01 -13.04
N VAL A 85 0.08 3.88 -13.64
CA VAL A 85 1.31 3.17 -13.28
C VAL A 85 2.52 4.06 -13.56
N GLU A 86 2.61 4.70 -14.72
CA GLU A 86 3.70 5.63 -15.04
C GLU A 86 3.76 6.80 -14.05
N LEU A 87 2.64 7.47 -13.78
CA LEU A 87 2.56 8.57 -12.82
C LEU A 87 3.06 8.15 -11.42
N LEU A 88 2.77 6.92 -11.00
CA LEU A 88 3.12 6.41 -9.68
C LEU A 88 4.55 5.84 -9.61
N SER A 89 5.12 5.36 -10.72
CA SER A 89 6.51 4.92 -10.80
C SER A 89 7.50 6.09 -10.96
N ASP A 90 7.07 7.23 -11.49
CA ASP A 90 7.95 8.39 -11.72
C ASP A 90 8.26 9.19 -10.44
N VAL A 91 7.42 9.08 -9.41
CA VAL A 91 7.65 9.73 -8.10
C VAL A 91 8.71 8.95 -7.32
N LYS A 92 9.97 9.38 -7.45
CA LYS A 92 11.13 8.94 -6.63
C LYS A 92 11.30 9.75 -5.36
#